data_AF-A0A5R2NBE4-F1
#
_entry.id   AF-A0A5R2NBE4-F1
#
_cell.length_a   1.000
_cell.length_b   1.000
_cell.length_c   1.000
_cell.angle_alpha   90.00
_cell.angle_beta   90.00
_cell.angle_gamma   90.00
#
_symmetry.space_group_name_H-M   'P 1'
#
loop_
_entity.id
_entity.type
_entity.pdbx_description
1 polymer ?
#
loop_
_entity_poly.entity_id
_entity_poly.type
_entity_poly.pdbx_seq_one_letter_code
_entity_poly.pdbx_strand_id
1 'polypeptide(L)'
;ERRFLSNPTRASLAVGAALLDGELAYHQGRHEEAYGHLRHAVELDDNLSYTEPWAWMHPPRHALAALLLDQGHAAEAEQVYRDDLGLSATVQRCAQHPDNVWALHGLVECLSRRGETEELPALQARLATAMAKADVPISSSCLCRTSVQSALSCCH
;
A
#
# COMPACT_ATOMS: atom_id res chain seq x y z
N GLU A 1 23.89 12.51 26.82
CA GLU A 1 23.02 11.37 26.48
C GLU A 1 23.07 11.17 24.96
N ARG A 2 23.49 10.02 24.45
CA ARG A 2 23.52 9.77 23.00
C ARG A 2 22.11 9.37 22.56
N ARG A 3 21.35 10.29 21.96
CA ARG A 3 20.08 9.97 21.31
C ARG A 3 20.38 9.19 20.02
N PHE A 4 20.17 7.88 20.05
CA PHE A 4 20.07 7.11 18.83
C PHE A 4 18.70 7.43 18.22
N LEU A 5 18.70 8.04 17.04
CA LEU A 5 17.50 8.38 16.24
C LEU A 5 16.93 7.10 15.60
N SER A 6 16.76 6.02 16.37
CA SER A 6 16.34 4.71 15.85
C SER A 6 15.07 4.26 16.57
N ASN A 7 14.09 3.83 15.78
CA ASN A 7 12.87 3.22 16.31
C ASN A 7 13.22 1.92 17.05
N PRO A 8 12.61 1.66 18.23
CA PRO A 8 12.76 0.37 18.88
C PRO A 8 12.29 -0.76 17.96
N THR A 9 13.02 -1.88 17.91
CA THR A 9 12.63 -3.04 17.07
C THR A 9 11.20 -3.50 17.34
N ARG A 10 10.74 -3.42 18.59
CA ARG A 10 9.36 -3.74 18.96
C ARG A 10 8.33 -2.86 18.25
N ALA A 11 8.62 -1.58 18.03
CA ALA A 11 7.73 -0.67 17.32
C ALA A 11 7.65 -1.02 15.82
N SER A 12 8.80 -1.23 15.16
CA SER A 12 8.82 -1.68 13.75
C SER A 12 8.13 -3.03 13.57
N LEU A 13 8.33 -4.00 14.48
CA LEU A 13 7.67 -5.31 14.41
C LEU A 13 6.17 -5.23 14.68
N ALA A 14 5.68 -4.22 15.40
CA ALA A 14 4.25 -4.02 15.62
C ALA A 14 3.52 -3.68 14.31
N VAL A 15 4.16 -2.92 13.41
CA VAL A 15 3.63 -2.65 12.06
C VAL A 15 3.44 -3.96 11.30
N GLY A 16 4.47 -4.81 11.26
CA GLY A 16 4.43 -6.10 10.60
C GLY A 16 3.40 -7.07 11.21
N ALA A 17 3.24 -7.07 12.53
CA ALA A 17 2.25 -7.89 13.22
C ALA A 17 0.82 -7.49 12.82
N ALA A 18 0.50 -6.19 12.85
CA ALA A 18 -0.80 -5.68 12.45
C ALA A 18 -1.09 -5.93 10.95
N LEU A 19 -0.08 -5.80 10.08
CA LEU A 19 -0.19 -6.19 8.67
C LEU A 19 -0.56 -7.66 8.51
N LEU A 20 0.16 -8.56 9.20
CA LEU A 20 -0.06 -9.99 9.14
C LEU A 20 -1.45 -10.37 9.64
N ASP A 21 -1.89 -9.80 10.77
CA ASP A 21 -3.23 -10.03 11.33
C ASP A 21 -4.32 -9.56 10.36
N GLY A 22 -4.10 -8.43 9.69
CA GLY A 22 -4.98 -7.90 8.66
C GLY A 22 -5.11 -8.81 7.45
N GLU A 23 -3.99 -9.24 6.88
CA GLU A 23 -3.97 -10.17 5.75
C GLU A 23 -4.62 -11.52 6.11
N LEU A 24 -4.29 -12.06 7.29
CA LEU A 24 -4.88 -13.32 7.78
C LEU A 24 -6.40 -13.21 7.95
N ALA A 25 -6.88 -12.15 8.60
CA ALA A 25 -8.31 -11.92 8.78
C ALA A 25 -9.03 -11.76 7.43
N TYR A 26 -8.39 -11.09 6.46
CA TYR A 26 -8.93 -10.92 5.11
C TYR A 26 -9.14 -12.28 4.42
N HIS A 27 -8.12 -13.14 4.42
CA HIS A 27 -8.22 -14.47 3.82
C HIS A 27 -9.13 -15.44 4.59
N GLN A 28 -9.48 -15.13 5.84
CA GLN A 28 -10.52 -15.83 6.61
C GLN A 28 -11.93 -15.30 6.33
N GLY A 29 -12.10 -14.33 5.43
CA GLY A 29 -13.38 -13.70 5.10
C GLY A 29 -13.86 -12.67 6.13
N ARG A 30 -13.02 -12.33 7.13
CA ARG A 30 -13.33 -11.34 8.17
C ARG A 30 -12.87 -9.94 7.72
N HIS A 31 -13.48 -9.42 6.66
CA HIS A 31 -12.99 -8.22 5.97
C HIS A 31 -12.97 -6.95 6.84
N GLU A 32 -14.01 -6.68 7.63
CA GLU A 32 -14.04 -5.49 8.50
C GLU A 32 -12.93 -5.54 9.57
N GLU A 33 -12.69 -6.72 10.15
CA GLU A 33 -11.58 -6.92 11.08
C GLU A 33 -10.23 -6.71 10.39
N ALA A 34 -10.08 -7.23 9.16
CA ALA A 34 -8.89 -7.04 8.35
C ALA A 34 -8.58 -5.56 8.13
N TYR A 35 -9.58 -4.77 7.72
CA TYR A 35 -9.39 -3.33 7.51
C TYR A 35 -9.05 -2.61 8.81
N GLY A 36 -9.58 -3.05 9.95
CA GLY A 36 -9.20 -2.56 11.28
C GLY A 36 -7.70 -2.74 11.55
N HIS A 37 -7.19 -3.96 11.38
CA HIS A 37 -5.77 -4.28 11.57
C HIS A 37 -4.86 -3.53 10.59
N LEU A 38 -5.26 -3.45 9.32
CA LEU A 38 -4.48 -2.76 8.28
C LEU A 38 -4.43 -1.24 8.52
N ARG A 39 -5.53 -0.61 8.95
CA ARG A 39 -5.53 0.80 9.36
C ARG A 39 -4.67 1.02 10.60
N HIS A 40 -4.69 0.09 11.55
CA HIS A 40 -3.80 0.14 12.70
C HIS A 40 -2.33 0.01 12.29
N ALA A 41 -2.00 -0.83 11.32
CA ALA A 41 -0.64 -0.91 10.78
C ALA A 41 -0.18 0.41 10.16
N VAL A 42 -1.06 1.09 9.40
CA VAL A 42 -0.79 2.43 8.85
C VAL A 42 -0.54 3.44 9.98
N GLU A 43 -1.38 3.44 11.02
CA GLU A 43 -1.21 4.32 12.17
C GLU A 43 0.12 4.08 12.90
N LEU A 44 0.51 2.80 13.09
CA LEU A 44 1.77 2.45 13.71
C LEU A 44 2.97 2.94 12.88
N ASP A 45 2.91 2.78 11.56
CA ASP A 45 3.95 3.20 10.63
C ASP A 45 4.10 4.73 10.59
N ASP A 46 2.98 5.46 10.46
CA ASP A 46 2.96 6.94 10.47
C ASP A 46 3.54 7.53 11.77
N ASN A 47 3.44 6.81 12.88
CA ASN A 47 3.93 7.24 14.20
C ASN A 47 5.37 6.78 14.50
N LEU A 48 6.03 6.06 13.59
CA LEU A 48 7.47 5.80 13.72
C LEU A 48 8.25 7.11 13.62
N SER A 49 9.31 7.21 14.41
CA SER A 49 10.26 8.32 14.28
C SER A 49 10.89 8.32 12.90
N TYR A 50 11.06 9.50 12.31
CA TYR A 50 11.73 9.62 11.02
C TYR A 50 13.15 9.05 11.06
N THR A 51 13.44 8.13 10.12
CA THR A 51 14.77 7.55 9.91
C THR A 51 15.05 7.40 8.42
N GLU A 52 16.34 7.48 8.06
CA GLU A 52 16.83 7.12 6.72
C GLU A 52 17.84 5.97 6.85
N PRO A 53 17.55 4.77 6.32
CA PRO A 53 16.31 4.37 5.62
C PRO A 53 15.09 4.29 6.56
N TRP A 54 13.89 4.21 5.98
CA TRP A 54 12.64 4.06 6.73
C TRP A 54 12.70 2.88 7.70
N ALA A 55 12.12 3.06 8.88
CA ALA A 55 12.11 2.05 9.93
C ALA A 55 11.26 0.82 9.59
N TRP A 56 10.34 0.97 8.64
CA TRP A 56 9.59 -0.09 8.00
C TRP A 56 9.67 0.12 6.48
N MET A 57 10.08 -0.93 5.74
CA MET A 57 10.40 -0.77 4.32
C MET A 57 9.19 -0.86 3.38
N HIS A 58 8.07 -1.43 3.83
CA HIS A 58 6.91 -1.74 2.99
C HIS A 58 5.67 -1.00 3.50
N PRO A 59 5.30 0.16 2.91
CA PRO A 59 4.26 1.00 3.48
C PRO A 59 2.90 0.29 3.56
N PRO A 60 2.28 0.15 4.74
CA PRO A 60 1.06 -0.63 4.92
C PRO A 60 -0.12 -0.15 4.05
N ARG A 61 -0.12 1.13 3.66
CA ARG A 61 -1.17 1.76 2.85
C ARG A 61 -1.43 1.03 1.53
N HIS A 62 -0.39 0.52 0.86
CA HIS A 62 -0.57 -0.16 -0.42
C HIS A 62 -1.38 -1.46 -0.29
N ALA A 63 -1.23 -2.18 0.83
CA ALA A 63 -1.90 -3.45 1.12
C ALA A 63 -3.34 -3.19 1.54
N LEU A 64 -3.55 -2.21 2.44
CA LEU A 64 -4.89 -1.73 2.80
C LEU A 64 -5.71 -1.36 1.56
N ALA A 65 -5.16 -0.49 0.71
CA ALA A 65 -5.83 -0.03 -0.50
C ALA A 65 -6.08 -1.17 -1.50
N ALA A 66 -5.15 -2.12 -1.64
CA ALA A 66 -5.31 -3.24 -2.56
C ALA A 66 -6.46 -4.16 -2.15
N LEU A 67 -6.58 -4.45 -0.84
CA LEU A 67 -7.65 -5.30 -0.31
C LEU A 67 -9.00 -4.59 -0.30
N LEU A 68 -9.03 -3.27 -0.06
CA LEU A 68 -10.23 -2.46 -0.24
C LEU A 68 -10.71 -2.48 -1.70
N LEU A 69 -9.79 -2.30 -2.66
CA LEU A 69 -10.10 -2.32 -4.08
C LEU A 69 -10.60 -3.69 -4.55
N ASP A 70 -10.09 -4.77 -3.94
CA ASP A 70 -10.49 -6.15 -4.21
C ASP A 70 -11.96 -6.42 -3.85
N GLN A 71 -12.44 -5.85 -2.74
CA GLN A 71 -13.84 -5.91 -2.31
C GLN A 71 -14.74 -4.83 -2.94
N GLY A 72 -14.20 -4.01 -3.85
CA GLY A 72 -14.95 -2.99 -4.56
C GLY A 72 -15.06 -1.64 -3.85
N HIS A 73 -14.36 -1.42 -2.73
CA HIS A 73 -14.27 -0.13 -2.04
C HIS A 73 -13.31 0.84 -2.76
N ALA A 74 -13.55 1.07 -4.06
CA ALA A 74 -12.63 1.79 -4.93
C ALA A 74 -12.39 3.25 -4.50
N ALA A 75 -13.41 3.94 -3.99
CA ALA A 75 -13.27 5.33 -3.54
C ALA A 75 -12.35 5.47 -2.32
N GLU A 76 -12.46 4.55 -1.35
CA GLU A 76 -11.57 4.54 -0.19
C GLU A 76 -10.15 4.13 -0.59
N ALA A 77 -10.02 3.10 -1.43
CA ALA A 77 -8.74 2.67 -1.96
C ALA A 77 -8.00 3.79 -2.72
N GLU A 78 -8.72 4.55 -3.56
CA GLU A 78 -8.16 5.70 -4.28
C GLU A 78 -7.56 6.72 -3.32
N GLN A 79 -8.29 7.06 -2.24
CA GLN A 79 -7.79 8.01 -1.24
C GLN A 79 -6.54 7.48 -0.53
N VAL A 80 -6.52 6.20 -0.14
CA VAL A 80 -5.34 5.60 0.51
C VAL A 80 -4.13 5.57 -0.42
N TYR A 81 -4.30 5.34 -1.72
CA TYR A 81 -3.20 5.44 -2.69
C TYR A 81 -2.72 6.87 -2.87
N ARG A 82 -3.62 7.86 -2.90
CA ARG A 82 -3.22 9.27 -2.98
C ARG A 82 -2.44 9.70 -1.74
N ASP A 83 -2.87 9.25 -0.57
CA ASP A 83 -2.19 9.46 0.71
C ASP A 83 -0.76 8.88 0.68
N ASP A 84 -0.62 7.62 0.24
CA ASP A 84 0.69 6.98 0.11
C ASP A 84 1.61 7.74 -0.85
N LEU A 85 1.09 8.16 -2.01
CA LEU A 85 1.88 8.84 -3.04
C LEU A 85 2.16 10.32 -2.72
N GLY A 86 1.67 10.85 -1.60
CA GLY A 86 1.77 12.27 -1.25
C GLY A 86 0.98 13.19 -2.19
N LEU A 87 -0.06 12.66 -2.84
CA LEU A 87 -0.99 13.42 -3.69
C LEU A 87 -2.15 14.04 -2.89
N SER A 88 -2.25 13.70 -1.61
CA SER A 88 -3.13 14.36 -0.64
C SER A 88 -2.31 15.19 0.35
N ALA A 89 -2.98 16.10 1.06
CA ALA A 89 -2.38 16.91 2.11
C ALA A 89 -2.53 16.31 3.52
N THR A 90 -2.85 15.01 3.63
CA THR A 90 -3.21 14.35 4.91
C THR A 90 -2.01 13.71 5.61
N VAL A 91 -1.06 13.17 4.85
CA VAL A 91 0.09 12.42 5.37
C VAL A 91 1.31 13.32 5.48
N GLN A 92 2.09 13.16 6.56
CA GLN A 92 3.36 13.88 6.75
C GLN A 92 4.34 13.53 5.63
N ARG A 93 5.14 14.51 5.19
CA ARG A 93 6.07 14.31 4.06
C ARG A 93 7.02 13.11 4.24
N CYS A 94 7.44 12.83 5.46
CA CYS A 94 8.33 11.71 5.77
C CYS A 94 7.69 10.32 5.65
N ALA A 95 6.35 10.25 5.65
CA ALA A 95 5.56 9.03 5.49
C ALA A 95 4.88 8.94 4.11
N GLN A 96 5.26 9.83 3.18
CA GLN A 96 4.86 9.75 1.78
C GLN A 96 5.89 8.94 1.00
N HIS A 97 5.41 8.11 0.08
CA HIS A 97 6.19 7.23 -0.79
C HIS A 97 6.00 7.65 -2.27
N PRO A 98 6.59 8.78 -2.71
CA PRO A 98 6.51 9.19 -4.10
C PRO A 98 7.01 8.09 -5.04
N ASP A 99 6.27 7.86 -6.12
CA ASP A 99 6.58 6.88 -7.16
C ASP A 99 6.67 5.43 -6.65
N ASN A 100 6.02 5.12 -5.52
CA ASN A 100 5.75 3.74 -5.12
C ASN A 100 4.95 3.02 -6.23
N VAL A 101 5.62 2.08 -6.90
CA VAL A 101 5.06 1.37 -8.06
C VAL A 101 3.75 0.64 -7.73
N TRP A 102 3.64 0.09 -6.52
CA TRP A 102 2.47 -0.64 -6.04
C TRP A 102 1.26 0.28 -5.87
N ALA A 103 1.47 1.46 -5.27
CA ALA A 103 0.43 2.45 -5.09
C ALA A 103 0.05 3.15 -6.41
N LEU A 104 1.02 3.42 -7.29
CA LEU A 104 0.76 3.93 -8.65
C LEU A 104 -0.10 2.96 -9.44
N HIS A 105 0.19 1.67 -9.39
CA HIS A 105 -0.60 0.64 -10.08
C HIS A 105 -2.05 0.65 -9.60
N GLY A 106 -2.26 0.65 -8.28
CA GLY A 106 -3.59 0.67 -7.68
C GLY A 106 -4.37 1.95 -7.97
N LEU A 107 -3.71 3.11 -7.92
CA LEU A 107 -4.33 4.39 -8.26
C LEU A 107 -4.78 4.42 -9.73
N VAL A 108 -3.91 4.02 -10.66
CA VAL A 108 -4.25 3.94 -12.09
C VAL A 108 -5.43 2.98 -12.32
N GLU A 109 -5.48 1.87 -11.60
CA GLU A 109 -6.62 0.94 -11.66
C GLU A 109 -7.92 1.60 -11.15
N CYS A 110 -7.88 2.31 -10.02
CA CYS A 110 -9.06 3.02 -9.48
C CYS A 110 -9.59 4.07 -10.48
N LEU A 111 -8.70 4.89 -11.02
CA LEU A 111 -9.03 5.95 -11.97
C LEU A 111 -9.58 5.41 -13.29
N SER A 112 -9.01 4.29 -13.76
CA SER A 112 -9.49 3.61 -14.97
C SER A 112 -10.91 3.06 -14.77
N ARG A 113 -11.20 2.48 -13.59
CA ARG A 113 -12.55 1.99 -13.24
C ARG A 113 -13.57 3.12 -13.12
N ARG A 114 -13.17 4.29 -12.63
CA ARG A 114 -14.02 5.50 -12.51
C ARG A 114 -14.22 6.23 -13.85
N GLY A 115 -13.40 5.94 -14.86
CA GLY A 115 -13.45 6.61 -16.16
C GLY A 115 -12.82 8.01 -16.16
N GLU A 116 -11.83 8.23 -15.30
CA GLU A 116 -11.09 9.50 -15.24
C GLU A 116 -10.22 9.69 -16.49
N THR A 117 -10.21 10.90 -17.07
CA THR A 117 -9.53 11.18 -18.34
C THR A 117 -8.48 12.27 -18.25
N GLU A 118 -8.54 13.14 -17.23
CA GLU A 118 -7.65 14.30 -17.15
C GLU A 118 -6.30 13.95 -16.51
N GLU A 119 -6.32 13.35 -15.31
CA GLU A 119 -5.10 12.99 -14.57
C GLU A 119 -4.54 11.61 -14.94
N LEU A 120 -5.39 10.71 -15.48
CA LEU A 120 -5.04 9.33 -15.77
C LEU A 120 -3.80 9.19 -16.68
N PRO A 121 -3.66 9.93 -17.81
CA PRO A 121 -2.50 9.81 -18.69
C PRO A 121 -1.17 10.14 -17.99
N ALA A 122 -1.17 11.15 -17.11
CA ALA A 122 0.01 11.56 -16.37
C ALA A 122 0.44 10.48 -15.36
N LEU A 123 -0.52 9.88 -14.65
CA LEU A 123 -0.26 8.80 -13.70
C LEU A 123 0.15 7.51 -14.40
N GLN A 124 -0.40 7.19 -15.58
CA GLN A 124 0.05 6.08 -16.41
C GLN A 124 1.51 6.23 -16.85
N ALA A 125 1.93 7.44 -17.25
CA ALA A 125 3.32 7.71 -17.60
C ALA A 125 4.27 7.53 -16.40
N ARG A 126 3.86 7.98 -15.21
CA ARG A 126 4.61 7.75 -13.96
C ARG A 126 4.71 6.26 -13.63
N LEU A 127 3.58 5.53 -13.73
CA LEU A 127 3.55 4.08 -13.52
C LEU A 127 4.48 3.36 -14.50
N ALA A 128 4.45 3.70 -15.79
CA ALA A 128 5.34 3.11 -16.80
C ALA A 128 6.82 3.32 -16.45
N THR A 129 7.18 4.51 -15.96
CA THR A 129 8.55 4.81 -15.51
C THR A 129 8.96 4.00 -14.28
N ALA A 130 8.03 3.79 -13.34
CA ALA A 130 8.27 2.98 -12.15
C ALA A 130 8.37 1.47 -12.50
N MET A 131 7.48 0.97 -13.36
CA MET A 131 7.48 -0.41 -13.85
C MET A 131 8.74 -0.76 -14.65
N ALA A 132 9.31 0.18 -15.40
CA ALA A 132 10.57 -0.03 -16.12
C ALA A 132 11.77 -0.34 -15.20
N LYS A 133 11.65 -0.05 -13.89
CA LYS A 133 12.65 -0.36 -12.87
C LYS A 133 12.36 -1.66 -12.11
N ALA A 134 11.22 -2.30 -12.36
CA ALA A 134 10.83 -3.53 -11.68
C ALA A 134 11.47 -4.74 -12.37
N ASP A 135 12.14 -5.59 -11.59
CA ASP A 135 12.73 -6.84 -12.09
C ASP A 135 11.67 -7.89 -12.41
N VAL A 136 10.48 -7.77 -11.81
CA VAL A 136 9.36 -8.69 -11.97
C VAL A 136 8.13 -7.94 -12.48
N PRO A 137 7.28 -8.59 -13.30
CA PRO A 137 6.00 -8.00 -13.70
C PRO A 137 5.11 -7.76 -12.48
N ILE A 138 4.71 -6.51 -12.27
CA ILE A 138 3.74 -6.12 -11.25
C ILE A 138 2.37 -6.01 -11.92
N SER A 139 1.49 -6.98 -11.64
CA SER A 139 0.14 -7.07 -12.21
C SER A 139 -0.97 -6.57 -11.27
N SER A 140 -0.63 -6.30 -10.02
CA SER A 140 -1.56 -5.83 -8.99
C SER A 140 -0.82 -4.93 -8.01
N SER A 141 -1.59 -4.11 -7.30
CA SER A 141 -1.06 -3.18 -6.28
C SER A 141 -0.60 -3.86 -5.00
N CYS A 142 -0.92 -5.15 -4.79
CA CYS A 142 -0.37 -5.96 -3.72
C CYS A 142 -0.54 -7.45 -4.04
N LEU A 143 0.46 -8.28 -3.72
CA LEU A 143 0.40 -9.74 -3.95
C LEU A 143 -0.63 -10.46 -3.07
N CYS A 144 -1.07 -9.84 -1.98
CA CYS A 144 -2.15 -10.34 -1.12
C CYS A 144 -3.50 -10.41 -1.86
N ARG A 145 -3.65 -9.67 -2.97
CA ARG A 145 -4.87 -9.67 -3.77
C ARG A 145 -4.96 -10.95 -4.61
N THR A 146 -6.00 -11.76 -4.36
CA THR A 146 -6.19 -13.05 -5.05
C THR A 146 -7.06 -12.95 -6.30
N SER A 147 -7.94 -11.96 -6.44
CA SER A 147 -8.81 -11.85 -7.63
C SER A 147 -8.08 -11.58 -8.95
N VAL A 148 -6.85 -11.07 -8.89
CA VAL A 148 -6.00 -10.78 -10.05
C VAL A 148 -5.05 -11.95 -10.37
N GLN A 149 -4.96 -12.96 -9.50
CA GLN A 149 -4.21 -14.19 -9.78
C GLN A 149 -4.97 -15.04 -10.80
N SER A 150 -4.91 -14.64 -12.07
CA SER A 150 -5.31 -15.46 -13.20
C SER A 150 -4.08 -16.17 -13.79
N ALA A 151 -4.11 -17.50 -13.73
CA ALA A 151 -3.50 -18.45 -14.66
C ALA A 151 -2.01 -18.85 -14.52
N LEU A 152 -1.41 -18.80 -13.33
CA LEU A 152 -0.29 -19.72 -13.03
C LEU A 152 -0.67 -20.57 -11.81
N SER A 153 -1.22 -21.74 -12.14
CA SER A 153 -1.36 -22.88 -11.24
C SER A 153 0.02 -23.24 -10.68
N CYS A 154 0.40 -22.67 -9.54
CA CYS A 154 1.63 -23.01 -8.83
C CYS A 154 1.46 -24.12 -7.79
N CYS A 155 0.28 -24.74 -7.70
CA CYS A 155 0.05 -25.88 -6.80
C CYS A 155 -0.38 -27.09 -7.63
N HIS A 156 0.60 -27.93 -7.98
CA HIS A 156 0.41 -29.34 -8.29
C HIS A 156 0.44 -30.16 -7.00
#